data_AF-A0A485BMF4-F1
#
_entry.id   AF-A0A485BMF4-F1
#
_cell.length_a   1.000
_cell.length_b   1.000
_cell.length_c   1.000
_cell.angle_alpha   90.00
_cell.angle_beta   90.00
_cell.angle_gamma   90.00
#
_symmetry.space_group_name_H-M   'P 1'
#
loop_
_entity.id
_entity.type
_entity.pdbx_description
1 polymer ?
#
loop_
_entity_poly.entity_id
_entity_poly.type
_entity_poly.pdbx_seq_one_letter_code
_entity_poly.pdbx_strand_id
1 'polypeptide(L)'
;MEIDDHALRFNAEEARTYFATSISPAPDPQEIPRLIARTEGWVAGMKMAALASGSAHCCPSDGKLNTTSRALFRYLEEVIFAPLPAGVLDFLLQTSILNRLHPSLCDAVTGKRNGEAMLEWIARHNLFLSALDADGFWFRYHPLMREALLYRLQHSAEVDIRVLHEQASNWFAGQQLWAEAIRHALEAGKTGAGHAEAGVQSLAEEGDIETMVRWIRYLPANLDPSRIELQTNLAWALAHRFRFHDARQLLDAIESLAVANRSAMAHSSWVKLRVVRAICEAFADNIAQSIAIVEPLLHEVPCGDIWVDGLVCNILSYCHLANARPQQALDVQQRVSGVRGGEPQPVRGGLPGVCDGPGIPASGQSGRSAAAGWAGAPVC
;
A
#
# COMPACT_ATOMS: atom_id res chain seq x y z
N MET A 1 -12.60 -10.54 39.75
CA MET A 1 -11.24 -10.14 39.37
C MET A 1 -11.03 -10.69 37.98
N GLU A 2 -11.31 -9.89 36.96
CA GLU A 2 -11.00 -10.25 35.57
C GLU A 2 -9.47 -10.27 35.44
N ILE A 3 -8.92 -11.41 35.02
CA ILE A 3 -7.51 -11.52 34.67
C ILE A 3 -7.43 -11.15 33.19
N ASP A 4 -6.83 -9.99 32.91
CA ASP A 4 -6.62 -9.46 31.56
C ASP A 4 -5.61 -10.32 30.77
N ASP A 5 -5.68 -10.34 29.43
CA ASP A 5 -4.80 -11.12 28.55
C ASP A 5 -3.32 -10.79 28.79
N HIS A 6 -3.02 -9.52 29.12
CA HIS A 6 -1.69 -9.07 29.48
C HIS A 6 -1.16 -9.68 30.80
N ALA A 7 -2.05 -10.06 31.74
CA ALA A 7 -1.68 -10.67 33.01
C ALA A 7 -1.40 -12.19 32.90
N LEU A 8 -1.73 -12.81 31.76
CA LEU A 8 -1.46 -14.22 31.46
C LEU A 8 -0.18 -14.42 30.62
N ARG A 9 0.44 -13.33 30.14
CA ARG A 9 1.70 -13.38 29.39
C ARG A 9 2.86 -13.51 30.36
N PHE A 10 3.69 -14.52 30.15
CA PHE A 10 4.89 -14.69 30.96
C PHE A 10 5.92 -13.62 30.62
N ASN A 11 6.38 -12.93 31.65
CA ASN A 11 7.58 -12.12 31.56
C ASN A 11 8.83 -13.02 31.49
N ALA A 12 10.01 -12.42 31.27
CA ALA A 12 11.25 -13.18 31.08
C ALA A 12 11.63 -14.06 32.29
N GLU A 13 11.32 -13.64 33.51
CA GLU A 13 11.61 -14.40 34.73
C GLU A 13 10.60 -15.54 34.94
N GLU A 14 9.31 -15.29 34.70
CA GLU A 14 8.26 -16.31 34.71
C GLU A 14 8.49 -17.37 33.65
N ALA A 15 8.92 -16.95 32.45
CA ALA A 15 9.30 -17.83 31.36
C ALA A 15 10.48 -18.74 31.72
N ARG A 16 11.54 -18.19 32.31
CA ARG A 16 12.70 -18.98 32.78
C ARG A 16 12.27 -19.98 33.85
N THR A 17 11.46 -19.54 34.80
CA THR A 17 10.96 -20.38 35.90
C THR A 17 10.11 -21.52 35.35
N TYR A 18 9.21 -21.22 34.43
CA TYR A 18 8.35 -22.18 33.76
C TYR A 18 9.13 -23.23 32.97
N PHE A 19 10.09 -22.80 32.16
CA PHE A 19 10.92 -23.72 31.39
C PHE A 19 11.79 -24.60 32.27
N ALA A 20 12.30 -24.07 33.39
CA ALA A 20 13.11 -24.82 34.34
C ALA A 20 12.30 -25.87 35.14
N THR A 21 11.01 -25.63 35.35
CA THR A 21 10.15 -26.51 36.18
C THR A 21 9.24 -27.45 35.37
N SER A 22 8.80 -27.04 34.18
CA SER A 22 7.68 -27.69 33.48
C SER A 22 8.07 -28.40 32.17
N ILE A 23 9.29 -28.22 31.66
CA ILE A 23 9.73 -28.78 30.37
C ILE A 23 11.13 -29.40 30.50
N SER A 24 11.28 -30.64 30.04
CA SER A 24 12.54 -31.37 30.05
C SER A 24 12.79 -32.06 28.70
N PRO A 25 13.96 -31.87 28.05
CA PRO A 25 15.05 -30.97 28.47
C PRO A 25 14.64 -29.49 28.35
N ALA A 26 15.10 -28.66 29.28
CA ALA A 26 14.84 -27.23 29.24
C ALA A 26 15.58 -26.59 28.03
N PRO A 27 14.94 -25.64 27.31
CA PRO A 27 15.60 -24.91 26.23
C PRO A 27 16.80 -24.09 26.74
N ASP A 28 17.77 -23.83 25.85
CA ASP A 28 18.94 -23.00 26.17
C ASP A 28 18.46 -21.62 26.70
N PRO A 29 18.97 -21.14 27.84
CA PRO A 29 18.68 -19.80 28.35
C PRO A 29 18.82 -18.66 27.31
N GLN A 30 19.67 -18.81 26.29
CA GLN A 30 19.82 -17.84 25.19
C GLN A 30 18.66 -17.85 24.18
N GLU A 31 17.90 -18.95 24.08
CA GLU A 31 16.76 -19.08 23.16
C GLU A 31 15.45 -18.51 23.77
N ILE A 32 15.37 -18.41 25.10
CA ILE A 32 14.16 -17.99 25.82
C ILE A 32 13.63 -16.62 25.35
N PRO A 33 14.46 -15.55 25.17
CA PRO A 33 13.95 -14.27 24.66
C PRO A 33 13.36 -14.37 23.25
N ARG A 34 13.92 -15.22 22.39
CA ARG A 34 13.39 -15.46 21.04
C ARG A 34 12.06 -16.22 21.09
N LEU A 35 11.93 -17.18 22.00
CA LEU A 35 10.67 -17.91 22.21
C LEU A 35 9.57 -16.99 22.73
N ILE A 36 9.86 -16.12 23.69
CA ILE A 36 8.91 -15.13 24.21
C ILE A 36 8.50 -14.15 23.10
N ALA A 37 9.44 -13.61 22.32
CA ALA A 37 9.13 -12.68 21.23
C ALA A 37 8.24 -13.32 20.16
N ARG A 38 8.43 -14.61 19.84
CA ARG A 38 7.62 -15.35 18.86
C ARG A 38 6.24 -15.76 19.36
N THR A 39 6.09 -15.91 20.68
CA THR A 39 4.85 -16.40 21.31
C THR A 39 4.11 -15.31 22.07
N GLU A 40 4.63 -14.07 22.02
CA GLU A 40 4.20 -12.92 22.83
C GLU A 40 4.04 -13.25 24.34
N GLY A 41 4.80 -14.23 24.86
CA GLY A 41 4.74 -14.68 26.26
C GLY A 41 3.63 -15.70 26.57
N TRP A 42 2.98 -16.28 25.57
CA TRP A 42 1.88 -17.23 25.77
C TRP A 42 2.39 -18.59 26.27
N VAL A 43 1.95 -19.02 27.46
CA VAL A 43 2.43 -20.24 28.15
C VAL A 43 2.31 -21.51 27.30
N ALA A 44 1.19 -21.71 26.61
CA ALA A 44 1.03 -22.89 25.75
C ALA A 44 1.88 -22.79 24.46
N GLY A 45 2.02 -21.60 23.89
CA GLY A 45 2.90 -21.35 22.74
C GLY A 45 4.36 -21.57 23.10
N MET A 46 4.77 -21.11 24.27
CA MET A 46 6.08 -21.34 24.86
C MET A 46 6.32 -22.82 25.12
N LYS A 47 5.35 -23.53 25.71
CA LYS A 47 5.44 -24.97 25.95
C LYS A 47 5.68 -25.75 24.67
N MET A 48 4.88 -25.46 23.65
CA MET A 48 4.98 -26.11 22.35
C MET A 48 6.27 -25.75 21.62
N ALA A 49 6.72 -24.50 21.75
CA ALA A 49 7.95 -24.06 21.11
C ALA A 49 9.18 -24.76 21.70
N ALA A 50 9.21 -24.93 23.03
CA ALA A 50 10.28 -25.65 23.72
C ALA A 50 10.25 -27.17 23.47
N LEU A 51 9.07 -27.80 23.44
CA LEU A 51 8.94 -29.23 23.14
C LEU A 51 9.46 -29.60 21.74
N ALA A 52 9.33 -28.69 20.77
CA ALA A 52 9.83 -28.92 19.43
C ALA A 52 11.33 -28.64 19.25
N SER A 53 11.93 -27.78 20.09
CA SER A 53 13.39 -27.62 20.16
C SER A 53 14.08 -28.87 20.74
N GLY A 54 13.40 -29.63 21.61
CA GLY A 54 13.90 -30.89 22.16
C GLY A 54 13.93 -32.07 21.18
N SER A 55 13.17 -32.02 20.08
CA SER A 55 13.12 -33.06 19.04
C SER A 55 14.14 -32.84 17.91
N ALA A 56 15.38 -32.48 18.25
CA ALA A 56 16.43 -32.22 17.29
C ALA A 56 16.99 -33.53 16.71
N HIS A 57 16.26 -34.24 15.83
CA HIS A 57 16.84 -35.20 14.88
C HIS A 57 16.24 -35.00 13.48
N CYS A 58 17.13 -34.60 12.55
CA CYS A 58 17.06 -34.68 11.09
C CYS A 58 16.07 -33.75 10.33
N CYS A 59 16.57 -32.64 9.78
CA CYS A 59 16.83 -32.47 8.34
C CYS A 59 17.28 -31.02 8.00
N PRO A 60 18.00 -30.80 6.88
CA PRO A 60 18.51 -29.49 6.50
C PRO A 60 17.39 -28.57 5.98
N SER A 61 17.64 -27.27 6.13
CA SER A 61 16.79 -26.14 5.76
C SER A 61 16.48 -26.09 4.26
N ASP A 62 15.25 -26.46 3.89
CA ASP A 62 14.58 -26.07 2.65
C ASP A 62 13.20 -25.52 2.98
N GLY A 63 13.08 -24.19 3.20
CA GLY A 63 11.85 -23.37 3.06
C GLY A 63 10.51 -23.84 3.67
N LYS A 64 10.48 -24.95 4.41
CA LYS A 64 9.31 -25.58 5.00
C LYS A 64 9.35 -25.34 6.50
N LEU A 65 8.20 -24.93 7.04
CA LEU A 65 7.97 -24.66 8.46
C LEU A 65 8.84 -25.53 9.36
N ASN A 66 9.64 -24.87 10.21
CA ASN A 66 10.47 -25.54 11.21
C ASN A 66 9.62 -26.54 12.05
N THR A 67 10.27 -27.58 12.60
CA THR A 67 9.61 -28.62 13.40
C THR A 67 8.73 -28.02 14.52
N THR A 68 9.16 -26.88 15.07
CA THR A 68 8.44 -26.03 16.02
C THR A 68 7.09 -25.54 15.50
N SER A 69 7.04 -24.98 14.30
CA SER A 69 5.81 -24.51 13.69
C SER A 69 4.90 -25.66 13.29
N ARG A 70 5.43 -26.85 12.95
CA ARG A 70 4.60 -28.03 12.64
C ARG A 70 3.91 -28.61 13.87
N ALA A 71 4.62 -28.72 15.00
CA ALA A 71 4.03 -29.19 16.25
C ALA A 71 2.99 -28.20 16.80
N LEU A 72 3.29 -26.90 16.72
CA LEU A 72 2.36 -25.83 17.09
C LEU A 72 1.12 -25.81 16.18
N PHE A 73 1.31 -25.95 14.86
CA PHE A 73 0.22 -26.01 13.90
C PHE A 73 -0.74 -27.17 14.21
N ARG A 74 -0.20 -28.37 14.46
CA ARG A 74 -1.02 -29.54 14.83
C ARG A 74 -1.82 -29.33 16.12
N TYR A 75 -1.26 -28.64 17.11
CA TYR A 75 -1.99 -28.30 18.33
C TYR A 75 -3.12 -27.30 18.08
N LEU A 76 -2.84 -26.21 17.33
CA LEU A 76 -3.88 -25.24 16.95
C LEU A 76 -5.00 -25.96 16.18
N GLU A 77 -4.64 -26.88 15.29
CA GLU A 77 -5.57 -27.68 14.51
C GLU A 77 -6.44 -28.59 15.39
N GLU A 78 -5.85 -29.39 16.27
CA GLU A 78 -6.57 -30.38 17.10
C GLU A 78 -7.37 -29.74 18.24
N VAL A 79 -6.83 -28.70 18.89
CA VAL A 79 -7.38 -28.17 20.14
C VAL A 79 -8.21 -26.91 19.92
N ILE A 80 -7.85 -26.08 18.94
CA ILE A 80 -8.54 -24.81 18.69
C ILE A 80 -9.44 -24.92 17.47
N PHE A 81 -8.99 -25.43 16.32
CA PHE A 81 -9.77 -25.38 15.08
C PHE A 81 -10.78 -26.52 14.94
N ALA A 82 -10.41 -27.77 15.27
CA ALA A 82 -11.30 -28.92 15.14
C ALA A 82 -12.60 -28.83 15.96
N PRO A 83 -12.63 -28.23 17.18
CA PRO A 83 -13.86 -28.07 17.93
C PRO A 83 -14.75 -26.91 17.47
N LEU A 84 -14.29 -26.04 16.55
CA LEU A 84 -15.05 -24.85 16.16
C LEU A 84 -16.25 -25.21 15.27
N PRO A 85 -17.37 -24.47 15.42
CA PRO A 85 -18.44 -24.53 14.43
C PRO A 85 -17.90 -24.17 13.04
N ALA A 86 -18.30 -24.92 12.01
CA ALA A 86 -17.79 -24.73 10.65
C ALA A 86 -17.87 -23.27 10.16
N GLY A 87 -18.98 -22.59 10.43
CA GLY A 87 -19.17 -21.19 10.03
C GLY A 87 -18.20 -20.20 10.69
N VAL A 88 -17.69 -20.52 11.89
CA VAL A 88 -16.67 -19.72 12.57
C VAL A 88 -15.30 -19.98 11.95
N LEU A 89 -14.96 -21.26 11.74
CA LEU A 89 -13.69 -21.64 11.14
C LEU A 89 -13.53 -21.04 9.73
N ASP A 90 -14.59 -21.08 8.92
CA ASP A 90 -14.61 -20.46 7.59
C ASP A 90 -14.35 -18.95 7.66
N PHE A 91 -14.96 -18.27 8.64
CA PHE A 91 -14.72 -16.85 8.85
C PHE A 91 -13.28 -16.56 9.24
N LEU A 92 -12.73 -17.31 10.21
CA LEU A 92 -11.33 -17.18 10.64
C LEU A 92 -10.37 -17.40 9.46
N LEU A 93 -10.64 -18.42 8.63
CA LEU A 93 -9.84 -18.72 7.44
C LEU A 93 -9.90 -17.57 6.43
N GLN A 94 -11.08 -17.14 6.01
CA GLN A 94 -11.23 -16.10 4.99
C GLN A 94 -10.69 -14.74 5.44
N THR A 95 -10.81 -14.41 6.73
CA THR A 95 -10.32 -13.14 7.28
C THR A 95 -8.84 -13.16 7.69
N SER A 96 -8.17 -14.32 7.64
CA SER A 96 -6.76 -14.47 8.03
C SER A 96 -5.77 -13.69 7.15
N ILE A 97 -6.17 -13.32 5.92
CA ILE A 97 -5.40 -12.46 5.01
C ILE A 97 -5.26 -11.02 5.50
N LEU A 98 -6.07 -10.61 6.46
CA LEU A 98 -6.12 -9.27 6.99
C LEU A 98 -5.09 -9.11 8.12
N ASN A 99 -4.38 -7.96 8.13
CA ASN A 99 -3.48 -7.61 9.24
C ASN A 99 -4.24 -7.00 10.42
N ARG A 100 -5.37 -6.33 10.13
CA ARG A 100 -6.30 -5.72 11.07
C ARG A 100 -7.71 -6.00 10.57
N LEU A 101 -8.61 -6.25 11.50
CA LEU A 101 -10.00 -6.62 11.24
C LEU A 101 -10.89 -5.46 11.64
N HIS A 102 -11.89 -5.20 10.81
CA HIS A 102 -12.98 -4.26 11.09
C HIS A 102 -14.27 -4.96 10.66
N PRO A 103 -15.40 -4.83 11.39
CA PRO A 103 -16.63 -5.55 11.07
C PRO A 103 -17.05 -5.46 9.60
N SER A 104 -17.09 -4.25 9.05
CA SER A 104 -17.47 -4.03 7.64
C SER A 104 -16.43 -4.53 6.63
N LEU A 105 -15.15 -4.60 7.01
CA LEU A 105 -14.10 -5.18 6.18
C LEU A 105 -14.23 -6.71 6.14
N CYS A 106 -14.51 -7.32 7.30
CA CYS A 106 -14.80 -8.75 7.37
C CYS A 106 -16.01 -9.13 6.52
N ASP A 107 -17.07 -8.31 6.55
CA ASP A 107 -18.24 -8.47 5.69
C ASP A 107 -17.88 -8.40 4.21
N ALA A 108 -17.07 -7.40 3.82
CA ALA A 108 -16.64 -7.24 2.43
C ALA A 108 -15.83 -8.43 1.91
N VAL A 109 -14.94 -8.99 2.74
CA VAL A 109 -14.05 -10.12 2.38
C VAL A 109 -14.76 -11.47 2.43
N THR A 110 -15.73 -11.64 3.33
CA THR A 110 -16.45 -12.92 3.44
C THR A 110 -17.71 -12.98 2.58
N GLY A 111 -18.16 -11.82 2.06
CA GLY A 111 -19.44 -11.67 1.38
C GLY A 111 -20.65 -11.85 2.31
N LYS A 112 -20.44 -11.88 3.62
CA LYS A 112 -21.48 -12.04 4.65
C LYS A 112 -21.77 -10.69 5.32
N ARG A 113 -22.81 -10.64 6.16
CA ARG A 113 -23.22 -9.45 6.94
C ARG A 113 -23.28 -9.78 8.41
N ASN A 114 -22.21 -10.39 8.91
CA ASN A 114 -22.14 -10.91 10.28
C ASN A 114 -20.76 -10.71 10.91
N GLY A 115 -19.92 -9.83 10.36
CA GLY A 115 -18.57 -9.56 10.83
C GLY A 115 -18.55 -9.09 12.28
N GLU A 116 -19.47 -8.19 12.67
CA GLU A 116 -19.60 -7.72 14.05
C GLU A 116 -19.93 -8.87 15.00
N ALA A 117 -21.02 -9.61 14.73
CA ALA A 117 -21.44 -10.74 15.54
C ALA A 117 -20.35 -11.83 15.64
N MET A 118 -19.59 -12.04 14.57
CA MET A 118 -18.51 -13.02 14.54
C MET A 118 -17.29 -12.57 15.35
N LEU A 119 -16.88 -11.31 15.21
CA LEU A 119 -15.78 -10.75 16.01
C LEU A 119 -16.14 -10.74 17.51
N GLU A 120 -17.37 -10.41 17.86
CA GLU A 120 -17.85 -10.52 19.24
C GLU A 120 -17.84 -11.97 19.74
N TRP A 121 -18.27 -12.92 18.91
CA TRP A 121 -18.24 -14.33 19.28
C TRP A 121 -16.81 -14.81 19.51
N ILE A 122 -15.87 -14.45 18.63
CA ILE A 122 -14.44 -14.77 18.74
C ILE A 122 -13.84 -14.15 20.02
N ALA A 123 -14.17 -12.90 20.31
CA ALA A 123 -13.73 -12.21 21.52
C ALA A 123 -14.26 -12.92 22.79
N ARG A 124 -15.56 -13.23 22.84
CA ARG A 124 -16.19 -13.93 23.99
C ARG A 124 -15.63 -15.33 24.23
N HIS A 125 -15.17 -16.01 23.19
CA HIS A 125 -14.58 -17.35 23.30
C HIS A 125 -13.05 -17.32 23.45
N ASN A 126 -12.45 -16.14 23.68
CA ASN A 126 -11.00 -15.95 23.86
C ASN A 126 -10.17 -16.57 22.74
N LEU A 127 -10.64 -16.46 21.49
CA LEU A 127 -9.94 -16.97 20.31
C LEU A 127 -8.87 -15.98 19.83
N PHE A 128 -7.99 -15.59 20.74
CA PHE A 128 -6.76 -14.83 20.47
C PHE A 128 -6.98 -13.59 19.57
N LEU A 129 -8.05 -12.85 19.85
CA LEU A 129 -8.40 -11.60 19.20
C LEU A 129 -8.09 -10.45 20.16
N SER A 130 -7.27 -9.49 19.75
CA SER A 130 -6.94 -8.30 20.52
C SER A 130 -7.56 -7.07 19.87
N ALA A 131 -8.12 -6.17 20.66
CA ALA A 131 -8.53 -4.84 20.19
C ALA A 131 -7.30 -3.96 19.93
N LEU A 132 -7.35 -3.12 18.90
CA LEU A 132 -6.29 -2.19 18.50
C LEU A 132 -6.60 -0.74 18.85
N ASP A 133 -7.87 -0.43 19.11
CA ASP A 133 -8.36 0.89 19.45
C ASP A 133 -9.19 0.87 20.74
N ALA A 134 -9.30 2.04 21.38
CA ALA A 134 -10.13 2.21 22.57
C ALA A 134 -11.64 2.15 22.24
N ASP A 135 -11.99 2.48 21.01
CA ASP A 135 -13.36 2.46 20.50
C ASP A 135 -13.85 1.04 20.16
N GLY A 136 -12.95 0.06 20.08
CA GLY A 136 -13.27 -1.36 19.91
C GLY A 136 -13.73 -1.76 18.50
N PHE A 137 -13.36 -1.00 17.47
CA PHE A 137 -13.74 -1.29 16.09
C PHE A 137 -12.64 -2.03 15.31
N TRP A 138 -11.38 -1.87 15.71
CA TRP A 138 -10.26 -2.52 15.07
C TRP A 138 -9.72 -3.65 15.92
N PHE A 139 -9.57 -4.82 15.30
CA PHE A 139 -9.05 -6.01 15.97
C PHE A 139 -7.85 -6.59 15.24
N ARG A 140 -7.11 -7.47 15.92
CA ARG A 140 -6.00 -8.23 15.35
C ARG A 140 -6.02 -9.66 15.90
N TYR A 141 -5.90 -10.65 15.02
CA TYR A 141 -5.60 -12.01 15.43
C TYR A 141 -4.17 -12.10 15.96
N HIS A 142 -3.97 -12.94 16.97
CA HIS A 142 -2.62 -13.26 17.41
C HIS A 142 -1.79 -13.83 16.23
N PRO A 143 -0.54 -13.38 16.03
CA PRO A 143 0.26 -13.72 14.85
C PRO A 143 0.34 -15.22 14.54
N LEU A 144 0.55 -16.06 15.58
CA LEU A 144 0.63 -17.51 15.42
C LEU A 144 -0.68 -18.14 14.92
N MET A 145 -1.83 -17.66 15.41
CA MET A 145 -3.14 -18.16 14.97
C MET A 145 -3.37 -17.76 13.51
N ARG A 146 -3.04 -16.52 13.16
CA ARG A 146 -3.15 -16.01 11.79
C ARG A 146 -2.26 -16.77 10.82
N GLU A 147 -1.00 -17.05 11.19
CA GLU A 147 -0.07 -17.83 10.37
C GLU A 147 -0.59 -19.25 10.10
N ALA A 148 -1.17 -19.91 11.12
CA ALA A 148 -1.77 -21.22 10.95
C ALA A 148 -3.01 -21.15 10.03
N LEU A 149 -3.91 -20.19 10.24
CA LEU A 149 -5.08 -20.02 9.38
C LEU A 149 -4.67 -19.73 7.93
N LEU A 150 -3.66 -18.89 7.71
CA LEU A 150 -3.12 -18.60 6.38
C LEU A 150 -2.52 -19.83 5.71
N TYR A 151 -1.72 -20.61 6.46
CA TYR A 151 -1.16 -21.85 5.93
C TYR A 151 -2.26 -22.81 5.49
N ARG A 152 -3.32 -22.96 6.30
CA ARG A 152 -4.48 -23.79 5.95
C ARG A 152 -5.24 -23.24 4.74
N LEU A 153 -5.46 -21.93 4.68
CA LEU A 153 -6.13 -21.26 3.57
C LEU A 153 -5.37 -21.49 2.25
N GLN A 154 -4.05 -21.37 2.25
CA GLN A 154 -3.20 -21.60 1.08
C GLN A 154 -3.23 -23.03 0.56
N HIS A 155 -3.56 -24.01 1.41
CA HIS A 155 -3.68 -25.43 1.05
C HIS A 155 -5.15 -25.86 0.88
N SER A 156 -6.10 -24.93 1.00
CA SER A 156 -7.52 -25.21 0.75
C SER A 156 -7.81 -25.11 -0.74
N ALA A 157 -8.51 -26.11 -1.28
CA ALA A 157 -8.97 -26.09 -2.68
C ALA A 157 -10.29 -25.31 -2.87
N GLU A 158 -11.00 -25.00 -1.79
CA GLU A 158 -12.36 -24.45 -1.84
C GLU A 158 -12.41 -22.92 -1.88
N VAL A 159 -11.34 -22.26 -1.44
CA VAL A 159 -11.31 -20.80 -1.30
C VAL A 159 -10.24 -20.21 -2.21
N ASP A 160 -10.65 -19.38 -3.16
CA ASP A 160 -9.71 -18.60 -3.96
C ASP A 160 -9.20 -17.40 -3.15
N ILE A 161 -7.98 -17.54 -2.62
CA ILE A 161 -7.32 -16.50 -1.83
C ILE A 161 -7.19 -15.18 -2.61
N ARG A 162 -7.10 -15.21 -3.94
CA ARG A 162 -6.97 -14.00 -4.77
C ARG A 162 -8.23 -13.16 -4.72
N VAL A 163 -9.40 -13.79 -4.74
CA VAL A 163 -10.70 -13.12 -4.63
C VAL A 163 -10.83 -12.40 -3.29
N LEU A 164 -10.38 -13.05 -2.19
CA LEU A 164 -10.38 -12.42 -0.87
C LEU A 164 -9.49 -11.18 -0.84
N HIS A 165 -8.29 -11.26 -1.43
CA HIS A 165 -7.39 -10.12 -1.55
C HIS A 165 -8.00 -9.00 -2.43
N GLU A 166 -8.69 -9.33 -3.52
CA GLU A 166 -9.36 -8.34 -4.36
C GLU A 166 -10.47 -7.60 -3.61
N GLN A 167 -11.31 -8.33 -2.87
CA GLN A 167 -12.38 -7.74 -2.05
C GLN A 167 -11.82 -6.83 -0.94
N ALA A 168 -10.76 -7.29 -0.25
CA ALA A 168 -10.08 -6.47 0.75
C ALA A 168 -9.50 -5.19 0.12
N SER A 169 -8.86 -5.31 -1.05
CA SER A 169 -8.33 -4.18 -1.80
C SER A 169 -9.40 -3.14 -2.10
N ASN A 170 -10.53 -3.57 -2.65
CA ASN A 170 -11.64 -2.69 -3.02
C ASN A 170 -12.22 -1.97 -1.80
N TRP A 171 -12.38 -2.67 -0.67
CA TRP A 171 -12.86 -2.06 0.56
C TRP A 171 -11.89 -1.01 1.09
N PHE A 172 -10.59 -1.33 1.17
CA PHE A 172 -9.57 -0.37 1.63
C PHE A 172 -9.48 0.85 0.72
N ALA A 173 -9.58 0.66 -0.61
CA ALA A 173 -9.63 1.76 -1.57
C ALA A 173 -10.85 2.67 -1.33
N GLY A 174 -12.03 2.09 -1.09
CA GLY A 174 -13.24 2.84 -0.75
C GLY A 174 -13.15 3.64 0.56
N GLN A 175 -12.26 3.24 1.48
CA GLN A 175 -11.95 3.96 2.71
C GLN A 175 -10.73 4.89 2.58
N GLN A 176 -10.15 5.06 1.39
CA GLN A 176 -8.93 5.82 1.13
C GLN A 176 -7.71 5.30 1.93
N LEU A 177 -7.73 4.04 2.34
CA LEU A 177 -6.63 3.35 3.04
C LEU A 177 -5.71 2.68 2.02
N TRP A 178 -5.02 3.51 1.24
CA TRP A 178 -4.36 3.10 0.01
C TRP A 178 -3.21 2.11 0.21
N ALA A 179 -2.46 2.21 1.32
CA ALA A 179 -1.35 1.31 1.59
C ALA A 179 -1.80 -0.16 1.71
N GLU A 180 -2.92 -0.39 2.39
CA GLU A 180 -3.53 -1.71 2.51
C GLU A 180 -4.21 -2.13 1.22
N ALA A 181 -4.89 -1.21 0.54
CA ALA A 181 -5.55 -1.48 -0.74
C ALA A 181 -4.55 -2.05 -1.75
N ILE A 182 -3.44 -1.35 -1.97
CA ILE A 182 -2.41 -1.76 -2.92
C ILE A 182 -1.76 -3.07 -2.50
N ARG A 183 -1.42 -3.25 -1.21
CA ARG A 183 -0.86 -4.52 -0.73
C ARG A 183 -1.78 -5.68 -1.10
N HIS A 184 -3.08 -5.54 -0.86
CA HIS A 184 -4.05 -6.57 -1.20
C HIS A 184 -4.21 -6.73 -2.72
N ALA A 185 -4.21 -5.65 -3.50
CA ALA A 185 -4.23 -5.72 -4.97
C ALA A 185 -3.03 -6.50 -5.53
N LEU A 186 -1.84 -6.29 -4.97
CA LEU A 186 -0.62 -6.97 -5.40
C LEU A 186 -0.69 -8.48 -5.16
N GLU A 187 -1.17 -8.89 -3.98
CA GLU A 187 -1.39 -10.28 -3.59
C GLU A 187 -2.55 -10.96 -4.37
N ALA A 188 -3.55 -10.18 -4.81
CA ALA A 188 -4.61 -10.67 -5.71
C ALA A 188 -4.09 -11.03 -7.12
N GLY A 189 -2.91 -10.54 -7.51
CA GLY A 189 -2.32 -10.80 -8.82
C GLY A 189 -2.85 -9.86 -9.91
N LYS A 190 -3.14 -10.39 -11.11
CA LYS A 190 -3.52 -9.57 -12.28
C LYS A 190 -4.94 -8.99 -12.20
N THR A 191 -5.82 -9.52 -11.35
CA THR A 191 -7.22 -9.08 -11.25
C THR A 191 -7.41 -7.84 -10.39
N GLY A 192 -6.50 -7.55 -9.45
CA GLY A 192 -6.59 -6.41 -8.53
C GLY A 192 -5.98 -5.09 -9.02
N ALA A 193 -5.30 -5.08 -10.17
CA ALA A 193 -4.46 -3.95 -10.61
C ALA A 193 -5.25 -2.67 -10.95
N GLY A 194 -6.44 -2.81 -11.54
CA GLY A 194 -7.20 -1.66 -12.09
C GLY A 194 -7.66 -0.64 -11.04
N HIS A 195 -8.03 -1.07 -9.82
CA HIS A 195 -8.44 -0.15 -8.75
C HIS A 195 -7.25 0.45 -7.98
N ALA A 196 -6.13 -0.26 -7.92
CA ALA A 196 -4.90 0.26 -7.33
C ALA A 196 -4.33 1.43 -8.15
N GLU A 197 -4.41 1.36 -9.48
CA GLU A 197 -3.87 2.40 -10.38
C GLU A 197 -4.56 3.76 -10.21
N ALA A 198 -5.89 3.79 -10.05
CA ALA A 198 -6.64 5.03 -9.80
C ALA A 198 -6.28 5.70 -8.46
N GLY A 199 -6.06 4.90 -7.41
CA GLY A 199 -5.64 5.39 -6.10
C GLY A 199 -4.19 5.90 -6.08
N VAL A 200 -3.31 5.25 -6.84
CA VAL A 200 -1.89 5.64 -6.98
C VAL A 200 -1.76 6.96 -7.75
N GLN A 201 -2.58 7.17 -8.79
CA GLN A 201 -2.67 8.46 -9.48
C GLN A 201 -3.15 9.57 -8.53
N SER A 202 -4.21 9.32 -7.76
CA SER A 202 -4.74 10.30 -6.80
C SER A 202 -3.69 10.67 -5.73
N LEU A 203 -2.94 9.69 -5.21
CA LEU A 203 -1.89 9.96 -4.24
C LEU A 203 -0.65 10.67 -4.84
N ALA A 204 -0.33 10.40 -6.10
CA ALA A 204 0.69 11.16 -6.82
C ALA A 204 0.25 12.62 -7.05
N GLU A 205 -1.03 12.84 -7.34
CA GLU A 205 -1.64 14.16 -7.49
C GLU A 205 -1.70 14.94 -6.17
N GLU A 206 -2.01 14.24 -5.07
CA GLU A 206 -2.06 14.80 -3.71
C GLU A 206 -0.68 15.00 -3.08
N GLY A 207 0.38 14.38 -3.62
CA GLY A 207 1.75 14.55 -3.15
C GLY A 207 2.11 13.78 -1.88
N ASP A 208 1.39 12.70 -1.54
CA ASP A 208 1.75 11.83 -0.39
C ASP A 208 2.90 10.88 -0.74
N ILE A 209 4.08 11.49 -0.91
CA ILE A 209 5.33 10.84 -1.31
C ILE A 209 5.79 9.81 -0.26
N GLU A 210 5.45 10.00 1.02
CA GLU A 210 5.84 9.09 2.09
C GLU A 210 5.13 7.75 2.00
N THR A 211 3.82 7.79 1.78
CA THR A 211 3.02 6.58 1.57
C THR A 211 3.50 5.84 0.33
N MET A 212 3.80 6.55 -0.77
CA MET A 212 4.32 5.95 -2.01
C MET A 212 5.69 5.26 -1.84
N VAL A 213 6.61 5.88 -1.09
CA VAL A 213 7.94 5.30 -0.81
C VAL A 213 7.84 4.06 0.08
N ARG A 214 6.92 4.05 1.05
CA ARG A 214 6.65 2.85 1.85
C ARG A 214 6.18 1.68 0.99
N TRP A 215 5.62 1.92 -0.19
CA TRP A 215 5.15 0.85 -1.08
C TRP A 215 6.25 0.12 -1.82
N ILE A 216 7.46 0.70 -1.93
CA ILE A 216 8.61 0.04 -2.60
C ILE A 216 8.84 -1.36 -2.03
N ARG A 217 8.66 -1.55 -0.72
CA ARG A 217 8.87 -2.83 -0.03
C ARG A 217 7.85 -3.92 -0.37
N TYR A 218 6.72 -3.56 -0.98
CA TYR A 218 5.64 -4.49 -1.29
C TYR A 218 5.59 -4.87 -2.76
N LEU A 219 6.30 -4.15 -3.62
CA LEU A 219 6.35 -4.49 -5.03
C LEU A 219 7.23 -5.72 -5.24
N PRO A 220 6.78 -6.69 -6.05
CA PRO A 220 7.61 -7.83 -6.42
C PRO A 220 8.88 -7.35 -7.11
N ALA A 221 10.00 -8.05 -6.90
CA ALA A 221 11.28 -7.74 -7.54
C ALA A 221 11.21 -7.84 -9.08
N ASN A 222 10.24 -8.60 -9.60
CA ASN A 222 10.01 -8.77 -11.02
C ASN A 222 8.98 -7.76 -11.52
N LEU A 223 9.32 -7.10 -12.62
CA LEU A 223 8.44 -6.14 -13.27
C LEU A 223 7.30 -6.85 -14.01
N ASP A 224 6.09 -6.30 -13.90
CA ASP A 224 4.89 -6.79 -14.58
C ASP A 224 4.41 -5.74 -15.60
N PRO A 225 4.32 -6.07 -16.90
CA PRO A 225 3.79 -5.17 -17.92
C PRO A 225 2.37 -4.65 -17.64
N SER A 226 1.57 -5.40 -16.87
CA SER A 226 0.22 -4.97 -16.46
C SER A 226 0.22 -3.94 -15.32
N ARG A 227 1.40 -3.55 -14.80
CA ARG A 227 1.54 -2.64 -13.64
C ARG A 227 2.44 -1.44 -13.94
N ILE A 228 2.65 -1.11 -15.21
CA ILE A 228 3.57 -0.03 -15.65
C ILE A 228 3.20 1.31 -15.02
N GLU A 229 1.91 1.63 -14.86
CA GLU A 229 1.45 2.87 -14.23
C GLU A 229 1.87 2.96 -12.76
N LEU A 230 1.61 1.91 -11.99
CA LEU A 230 2.02 1.81 -10.58
C LEU A 230 3.54 1.94 -10.43
N GLN A 231 4.29 1.26 -11.29
CA GLN A 231 5.76 1.29 -11.27
C GLN A 231 6.31 2.67 -11.66
N THR A 232 5.66 3.36 -12.61
CA THR A 232 6.04 4.73 -13.02
C THR A 232 5.80 5.72 -11.89
N ASN A 233 4.67 5.62 -11.20
CA ASN A 233 4.37 6.43 -10.02
C ASN A 233 5.37 6.17 -8.87
N LEU A 234 5.83 4.92 -8.70
CA LEU A 234 6.90 4.61 -7.74
C LEU A 234 8.21 5.31 -8.09
N ALA A 235 8.61 5.29 -9.37
CA ALA A 235 9.81 5.96 -9.83
C ALA A 235 9.75 7.48 -9.57
N TRP A 236 8.58 8.09 -9.77
CA TRP A 236 8.34 9.48 -9.42
C TRP A 236 8.55 9.73 -7.92
N ALA A 237 7.98 8.90 -7.04
CA ALA A 237 8.17 9.04 -5.59
C ALA A 237 9.64 8.85 -5.15
N LEU A 238 10.36 7.91 -5.78
CA LEU A 238 11.79 7.72 -5.57
C LEU A 238 12.60 8.97 -5.95
N ALA A 239 12.30 9.59 -7.09
CA ALA A 239 12.95 10.82 -7.53
C ALA A 239 12.72 11.98 -6.54
N HIS A 240 11.49 12.13 -6.03
CA HIS A 240 11.17 13.14 -5.01
C HIS A 240 11.86 12.92 -3.66
N ARG A 241 12.24 11.68 -3.33
CA ARG A 241 13.08 11.37 -2.16
C ARG A 241 14.57 11.38 -2.47
N PHE A 242 14.98 11.95 -3.60
CA PHE A 242 16.37 12.03 -4.04
C PHE A 242 17.05 10.66 -4.22
N ARG A 243 16.27 9.57 -4.34
CA ARG A 243 16.75 8.22 -4.63
C ARG A 243 16.89 8.01 -6.13
N PHE A 244 17.71 8.85 -6.76
CA PHE A 244 17.81 8.93 -8.22
C PHE A 244 18.35 7.65 -8.88
N HIS A 245 19.27 6.95 -8.22
CA HIS A 245 19.81 5.70 -8.75
C HIS A 245 18.73 4.64 -8.89
N ASP A 246 17.93 4.44 -7.83
CA ASP A 246 16.83 3.47 -7.83
C ASP A 246 15.72 3.87 -8.79
N ALA A 247 15.39 5.17 -8.85
CA ALA A 247 14.43 5.70 -9.81
C ALA A 247 14.88 5.41 -11.25
N ARG A 248 16.14 5.66 -11.60
CA ARG A 248 16.69 5.38 -12.94
C ARG A 248 16.66 3.90 -13.27
N GLN A 249 17.12 3.03 -12.37
CA GLN A 249 17.09 1.58 -12.58
C GLN A 249 15.67 1.08 -12.87
N LEU A 250 14.70 1.56 -12.09
CA LEU A 250 13.30 1.21 -12.29
C LEU A 250 12.77 1.73 -13.63
N LEU A 251 13.02 2.99 -13.96
CA LEU A 251 12.59 3.57 -15.23
C LEU A 251 13.24 2.89 -16.44
N ASP A 252 14.53 2.52 -16.38
CA ASP A 252 15.23 1.82 -17.47
C ASP A 252 14.57 0.47 -17.77
N ALA A 253 14.19 -0.22 -16.71
CA ALA A 253 13.57 -1.52 -16.79
C ALA A 253 12.09 -1.42 -17.25
N ILE A 254 11.35 -0.39 -16.81
CA ILE A 254 10.01 -0.09 -17.34
C ILE A 254 10.07 0.27 -18.82
N GLU A 255 10.99 1.16 -19.24
CA GLU A 255 11.14 1.56 -20.64
C GLU A 255 11.46 0.36 -21.54
N SER A 256 12.33 -0.54 -21.09
CA SER A 256 12.64 -1.79 -21.80
C SER A 256 11.39 -2.66 -22.02
N LEU A 257 10.51 -2.76 -21.02
CA LEU A 257 9.25 -3.49 -21.13
C LEU A 257 8.20 -2.78 -21.98
N ALA A 258 8.14 -1.44 -21.87
CA ALA A 258 7.20 -0.60 -22.60
C ALA A 258 7.51 -0.57 -24.10
N VAL A 259 8.79 -0.62 -24.50
CA VAL A 259 9.18 -0.75 -25.91
C VAL A 259 8.73 -2.09 -26.48
N ALA A 260 8.88 -3.18 -25.73
CA ALA A 260 8.44 -4.51 -26.15
C ALA A 260 6.90 -4.64 -26.27
N ASN A 261 6.14 -3.83 -25.51
CA ASN A 261 4.67 -3.85 -25.47
C ASN A 261 4.03 -2.54 -25.93
N ARG A 262 4.70 -1.80 -26.82
CA ARG A 262 4.36 -0.42 -27.19
C ARG A 262 2.92 -0.23 -27.64
N SER A 263 2.39 -1.18 -28.41
CA SER A 263 1.03 -1.14 -28.98
C SER A 263 -0.07 -1.36 -27.96
N ALA A 264 0.24 -1.96 -26.80
CA ALA A 264 -0.72 -2.25 -25.74
C ALA A 264 -0.81 -1.13 -24.69
N MET A 265 0.05 -0.12 -24.75
CA MET A 265 0.16 0.93 -23.75
C MET A 265 -0.53 2.22 -24.22
N ALA A 266 -1.29 2.86 -23.32
CA ALA A 266 -1.93 4.12 -23.62
C ALA A 266 -0.89 5.23 -23.93
N HIS A 267 -1.29 6.17 -24.77
CA HIS A 267 -0.40 7.27 -25.17
C HIS A 267 -0.01 8.15 -23.97
N SER A 268 -0.97 8.53 -23.12
CA SER A 268 -0.72 9.29 -21.88
C SER A 268 0.24 8.58 -20.93
N SER A 269 0.11 7.26 -20.76
CA SER A 269 1.03 6.43 -19.96
C SER A 269 2.49 6.53 -20.43
N TRP A 270 2.70 6.59 -21.75
CA TRP A 270 4.04 6.80 -22.28
C TRP A 270 4.59 8.18 -21.98
N VAL A 271 3.79 9.22 -22.23
CA VAL A 271 4.20 10.60 -21.97
C VAL A 271 4.53 10.75 -20.49
N LYS A 272 3.73 10.13 -19.62
CA LYS A 272 3.95 10.05 -18.17
C LYS A 272 5.28 9.39 -17.81
N LEU A 273 5.59 8.21 -18.36
CA LEU A 273 6.88 7.55 -18.14
C LEU A 273 8.06 8.45 -18.52
N ARG A 274 7.97 9.10 -19.69
CA ARG A 274 9.01 9.98 -20.22
C ARG A 274 9.17 11.27 -19.40
N VAL A 275 8.08 11.88 -18.95
CA VAL A 275 8.16 13.09 -18.11
C VAL A 275 8.67 12.77 -16.70
N VAL A 276 8.31 11.62 -16.12
CA VAL A 276 8.87 11.17 -14.83
C VAL A 276 10.39 10.95 -14.93
N ARG A 277 10.88 10.41 -16.06
CA ARG A 277 12.32 10.37 -16.34
C ARG A 277 12.93 11.77 -16.36
N ALA A 278 12.32 12.72 -17.06
CA ALA A 278 12.82 14.09 -17.11
C ALA A 278 12.85 14.75 -15.72
N ILE A 279 11.84 14.50 -14.89
CA ILE A 279 11.79 14.96 -13.49
C ILE A 279 12.95 14.38 -12.69
N CYS A 280 13.21 13.06 -12.82
CA CYS A 280 14.35 12.42 -12.15
C CYS A 280 15.68 13.06 -12.54
N GLU A 281 15.89 13.38 -13.82
CA GLU A 281 17.11 14.05 -14.28
C GLU A 281 17.19 15.50 -13.79
N ALA A 282 16.09 16.25 -13.82
CA ALA A 282 16.05 17.63 -13.34
C ALA A 282 16.36 17.74 -11.85
N PHE A 283 15.79 16.85 -11.03
CA PHE A 283 16.06 16.83 -9.58
C PHE A 283 17.46 16.35 -9.23
N ALA A 284 18.07 15.53 -10.10
CA ALA A 284 19.47 15.14 -10.00
C ALA A 284 20.43 16.20 -10.60
N ASP A 285 19.96 17.41 -10.89
CA ASP A 285 20.70 18.53 -11.48
C ASP A 285 21.26 18.27 -12.90
N ASN A 286 20.76 17.25 -13.59
CA ASN A 286 21.08 16.95 -14.98
C ASN A 286 20.16 17.73 -15.93
N ILE A 287 20.12 19.06 -15.80
CA ILE A 287 19.14 19.93 -16.49
C ILE A 287 19.16 19.77 -18.01
N ALA A 288 20.34 19.69 -18.64
CA ALA A 288 20.47 19.52 -20.08
C ALA A 288 19.85 18.20 -20.57
N GLN A 289 20.03 17.11 -19.81
CA GLN A 289 19.44 15.81 -20.12
C GLN A 289 17.93 15.83 -19.93
N SER A 290 17.44 16.49 -18.86
CA SER A 290 16.01 16.66 -18.64
C SER A 290 15.33 17.39 -19.81
N ILE A 291 15.90 18.51 -20.27
CA ILE A 291 15.39 19.26 -21.43
C ILE A 291 15.34 18.39 -22.68
N ALA A 292 16.42 17.66 -22.97
CA ALA A 292 16.48 16.77 -24.14
C ALA A 292 15.38 15.68 -24.12
N ILE A 293 14.88 15.32 -22.94
CA ILE A 293 13.80 14.35 -22.76
C ILE A 293 12.42 15.02 -22.85
N VAL A 294 12.21 16.15 -22.16
CA VAL A 294 10.88 16.77 -22.03
C VAL A 294 10.51 17.71 -23.17
N GLU A 295 11.45 18.41 -23.79
CA GLU A 295 11.16 19.37 -24.86
C GLU A 295 10.43 18.73 -26.06
N PRO A 296 10.80 17.51 -26.52
CA PRO A 296 10.02 16.81 -27.55
C PRO A 296 8.58 16.48 -27.10
N LEU A 297 8.36 16.20 -25.82
CA LEU A 297 7.03 15.85 -25.27
C LEU A 297 6.04 17.01 -25.35
N LEU A 298 6.51 18.26 -25.51
CA LEU A 298 5.62 19.41 -25.68
C LEU A 298 4.75 19.30 -26.94
N HIS A 299 5.18 18.52 -27.94
CA HIS A 299 4.38 18.24 -29.15
C HIS A 299 3.30 17.18 -28.93
N GLU A 300 3.42 16.41 -27.85
CA GLU A 300 2.46 15.38 -27.45
C GLU A 300 1.36 15.96 -26.55
N VAL A 301 1.48 17.23 -26.11
CA VAL A 301 0.47 17.92 -25.30
C VAL A 301 -0.59 18.57 -26.22
N PRO A 302 -1.90 18.32 -26.02
CA PRO A 302 -2.47 17.47 -24.97
C PRO A 302 -2.39 15.97 -25.28
N CYS A 303 -1.90 15.18 -24.33
CA CYS A 303 -1.72 13.73 -24.48
C CYS A 303 -2.96 12.91 -24.08
N GLY A 304 -4.03 13.59 -23.65
CA GLY A 304 -5.28 12.99 -23.18
C GLY A 304 -5.38 12.85 -21.65
N ASP A 305 -4.36 13.31 -20.91
CA ASP A 305 -4.35 13.37 -19.45
C ASP A 305 -3.83 14.75 -18.99
N ILE A 306 -4.73 15.55 -18.40
CA ILE A 306 -4.46 16.94 -18.02
C ILE A 306 -3.34 17.02 -16.97
N TRP A 307 -3.24 16.04 -16.07
CA TRP A 307 -2.19 16.02 -15.07
C TRP A 307 -0.82 15.79 -15.72
N VAL A 308 -0.73 14.83 -16.63
CA VAL A 308 0.49 14.53 -17.38
C VAL A 308 0.92 15.72 -18.24
N ASP A 309 -0.03 16.38 -18.91
CA ASP A 309 0.22 17.61 -19.67
C ASP A 309 0.81 18.71 -18.78
N GLY A 310 0.25 18.88 -17.59
CA GLY A 310 0.76 19.81 -16.57
C GLY A 310 2.19 19.46 -16.12
N LEU A 311 2.49 18.18 -15.88
CA LEU A 311 3.83 17.74 -15.51
C LEU A 311 4.88 18.08 -16.57
N VAL A 312 4.56 17.85 -17.87
CA VAL A 312 5.45 18.16 -19.00
C VAL A 312 5.80 19.64 -18.99
N CYS A 313 4.79 20.49 -18.89
CA CYS A 313 4.98 21.93 -18.95
C CYS A 313 5.71 22.46 -17.71
N ASN A 314 5.38 21.95 -16.52
CA ASN A 314 6.02 22.34 -15.28
C ASN A 314 7.51 22.01 -15.26
N ILE A 315 7.88 20.77 -15.63
CA ILE A 315 9.29 20.39 -15.57
C ILE A 315 10.12 21.07 -16.66
N LEU A 316 9.56 21.29 -17.85
CA LEU A 316 10.24 22.07 -18.89
C LEU A 316 10.44 23.53 -18.47
N SER A 317 9.42 24.14 -17.85
CA SER A 317 9.51 25.50 -17.31
C SER A 317 10.58 25.61 -16.22
N TYR A 318 10.61 24.64 -15.30
CA TYR A 318 11.66 24.54 -14.27
C TYR A 318 13.05 24.47 -14.91
N CYS A 319 13.25 23.61 -15.91
CA CYS A 319 14.54 23.47 -16.57
C CYS A 319 14.98 24.75 -17.31
N HIS A 320 14.04 25.47 -17.93
CA HIS A 320 14.32 26.77 -18.54
C HIS A 320 14.72 27.82 -17.49
N LEU A 321 14.04 27.86 -16.35
CA LEU A 321 14.41 28.75 -15.24
C LEU A 321 15.80 28.43 -14.67
N ALA A 322 16.11 27.15 -14.46
CA ALA A 322 17.42 26.70 -13.99
C ALA A 322 18.56 27.08 -14.96
N ASN A 323 18.26 27.14 -16.27
CA ASN A 323 19.19 27.61 -17.30
C ASN A 323 19.15 29.12 -17.59
N ALA A 324 18.53 29.92 -16.71
CA ALA A 324 18.37 31.37 -16.86
C ALA A 324 17.66 31.79 -18.17
N ARG A 325 16.66 31.02 -18.61
CA ARG A 325 15.81 31.29 -19.80
C ARG A 325 14.35 31.56 -19.38
N PRO A 326 14.06 32.64 -18.63
CA PRO A 326 12.73 32.89 -18.08
C PRO A 326 11.65 33.12 -19.14
N GLN A 327 12.01 33.69 -20.30
CA GLN A 327 11.04 33.89 -21.39
C GLN A 327 10.54 32.54 -21.94
N GLN A 328 11.43 31.57 -22.12
CA GLN A 328 11.05 30.23 -22.60
C GLN A 328 10.14 29.51 -21.59
N ALA A 329 10.40 29.68 -20.29
CA ALA A 329 9.52 29.14 -19.25
C ALA A 329 8.11 29.76 -19.32
N LEU A 330 8.02 31.07 -19.55
CA LEU A 330 6.73 31.76 -19.69
C LEU A 330 5.98 31.30 -20.94
N ASP A 331 6.67 31.18 -22.08
CA ASP A 331 6.07 30.74 -23.34
C ASP A 331 5.47 29.32 -23.22
N VAL A 332 6.13 28.43 -22.45
CA VAL A 332 5.62 27.09 -22.14
C VAL A 332 4.35 27.15 -21.30
N GLN A 333 4.32 27.94 -20.21
CA GLN A 333 3.14 28.04 -19.33
C GLN A 333 1.93 28.71 -20.00
N GLN A 334 2.18 29.64 -20.93
CA GLN A 334 1.11 30.28 -21.70
C GLN A 334 0.41 29.30 -22.65
N ARG A 335 1.11 28.29 -23.16
CA ARG A 335 0.51 27.21 -23.97
C ARG A 335 -0.48 26.36 -23.18
N VAL A 336 -0.19 26.08 -21.91
CA VAL A 336 -1.10 25.32 -21.01
C VAL A 336 -2.38 26.08 -20.72
N SER A 337 -2.29 27.41 -20.59
CA SER A 337 -3.39 28.27 -20.17
C SER A 337 -4.38 28.60 -21.30
N GLY A 338 -4.17 28.10 -22.53
CA GLY A 338 -5.09 28.32 -23.66
C GLY A 338 -5.12 29.76 -24.18
N VAL A 339 -4.14 30.61 -23.86
CA VAL A 339 -4.08 31.97 -24.39
C VAL A 339 -3.57 31.93 -25.83
N ARG A 340 -4.48 31.67 -26.78
CA ARG A 340 -4.26 32.07 -28.17
C ARG A 340 -4.13 33.59 -28.18
N GLY A 341 -3.00 34.09 -28.67
CA GLY A 341 -2.75 35.51 -28.88
C GLY A 341 -3.86 36.14 -29.71
N GLY A 342 -4.73 36.89 -29.05
CA GLY A 342 -5.58 37.92 -29.65
C GLY A 342 -5.04 39.27 -29.20
N GLU A 343 -4.82 40.16 -30.16
CA GLU A 343 -4.34 41.53 -29.96
C GLU A 343 -5.05 42.29 -28.82
N PRO A 344 -4.38 43.27 -28.20
CA PRO A 344 -5.00 44.09 -27.16
C PRO A 344 -6.08 44.99 -27.79
N GLN A 345 -7.35 44.61 -27.63
CA GLN A 345 -8.46 45.54 -27.87
C GLN A 345 -8.42 46.64 -26.80
N PRO A 346 -8.43 47.93 -27.18
CA PRO A 346 -8.45 49.00 -26.21
C PRO A 346 -9.80 49.01 -25.49
N VAL A 347 -9.74 48.90 -24.17
CA VAL A 347 -10.88 49.04 -23.27
C VAL A 347 -11.50 50.43 -23.49
N ARG A 348 -12.65 50.50 -24.16
CA ARG A 348 -13.54 51.66 -24.08
C ARG A 348 -14.31 51.55 -22.77
N GLY A 349 -14.07 52.53 -21.90
CA GLY A 349 -14.65 52.63 -20.58
C GLY A 349 -16.17 52.74 -20.54
N GLY A 350 -16.72 52.37 -19.38
CA GLY A 350 -18.12 52.54 -19.03
C GLY A 350 -18.55 51.64 -17.88
N LEU A 351 -18.19 52.00 -16.64
CA LEU A 351 -19.06 51.78 -15.48
C LEU A 351 -20.14 52.90 -15.50
N PRO A 352 -21.31 52.80 -14.81
CA PRO A 352 -21.61 51.95 -13.65
C PRO A 352 -23.03 51.32 -13.62
N GLY A 353 -23.34 50.48 -12.61
CA GLY A 353 -24.72 50.12 -12.27
C GLY A 353 -24.87 48.97 -11.27
N VAL A 354 -24.95 49.32 -9.99
CA VAL A 354 -25.25 48.46 -8.83
C VAL A 354 -26.74 48.10 -8.78
N CYS A 355 -27.12 46.91 -8.30
CA CYS A 355 -28.30 46.67 -7.44
C CYS A 355 -28.31 45.24 -6.85
N ASP A 356 -28.68 45.15 -5.58
CA ASP A 356 -28.60 44.04 -4.64
C ASP A 356 -29.75 42.99 -4.69
N GLY A 357 -29.44 41.75 -4.30
CA GLY A 357 -30.29 40.90 -3.43
C GLY A 357 -31.20 39.82 -4.06
N PRO A 358 -31.75 38.86 -3.26
CA PRO A 358 -31.14 37.53 -3.06
C PRO A 358 -32.09 36.33 -3.30
N GLY A 359 -31.55 35.10 -3.46
CA GLY A 359 -32.29 33.86 -3.15
C GLY A 359 -31.97 32.57 -3.92
N ILE A 360 -31.58 31.54 -3.14
CA ILE A 360 -31.74 30.07 -3.33
C ILE A 360 -30.57 29.29 -3.96
N PRO A 361 -30.12 28.16 -3.35
CA PRO A 361 -28.86 27.52 -3.66
C PRO A 361 -29.02 26.46 -4.77
N ALA A 362 -28.10 26.47 -5.73
CA ALA A 362 -27.92 25.38 -6.68
C ALA A 362 -26.56 24.72 -6.45
N SER A 363 -26.63 23.41 -6.24
CA SER A 363 -25.57 22.41 -6.34
C SER A 363 -24.48 22.79 -7.35
N GLY A 364 -23.27 23.05 -6.86
CA GLY A 364 -22.09 23.32 -7.67
C GLY A 364 -21.00 22.32 -7.34
N GLN A 365 -20.76 21.38 -8.25
CA GLN A 365 -19.49 20.66 -8.37
C GLN A 365 -18.35 21.69 -8.32
N SER A 366 -17.54 21.65 -7.27
CA SER A 366 -16.32 22.44 -7.22
C SER A 366 -15.28 21.73 -8.09
N GLY A 367 -15.12 22.19 -9.33
CA GLY A 367 -13.87 22.06 -10.06
C GLY A 367 -12.78 22.76 -9.26
N ARG A 368 -12.00 21.98 -8.50
CA ARG A 368 -10.79 22.49 -7.85
C ARG A 368 -9.66 22.47 -8.87
N SER A 369 -9.16 23.67 -9.14
CA SER A 369 -7.97 23.95 -9.92
C SER A 369 -6.79 23.08 -9.49
N ALA A 370 -6.18 22.37 -10.45
CA ALA A 370 -5.03 21.48 -10.27
C ALA A 370 -3.69 22.21 -10.01
N ALA A 371 -3.72 23.50 -9.67
CA ALA A 371 -2.52 24.33 -9.53
C ALA A 371 -1.90 24.35 -8.11
N ALA A 372 -2.48 23.67 -7.12
CA ALA A 372 -2.10 23.84 -5.71
C ALA A 372 -1.03 22.84 -5.17
N GLY A 373 -0.61 21.82 -5.94
CA GLY A 373 0.29 20.78 -5.45
C GLY A 373 1.80 21.10 -5.45
N TRP A 374 2.23 22.24 -5.99
CA TRP A 374 3.65 22.55 -6.24
C TRP A 374 4.32 23.50 -5.24
N ALA A 375 3.67 23.80 -4.10
CA ALA A 375 4.23 24.73 -3.11
C ALA A 375 5.23 24.09 -2.11
N GLY A 376 5.73 22.88 -2.37
CA GLY A 376 6.53 22.09 -1.41
C GLY A 376 8.00 21.83 -1.76
N ALA A 377 8.56 22.46 -2.81
CA ALA A 377 10.00 22.34 -3.09
C ALA A 377 10.79 23.39 -2.27
N PRO A 378 11.85 23.01 -1.54
CA PRO A 378 12.66 23.97 -0.80
C PRO A 378 13.37 24.88 -1.80
N VAL A 379 13.01 26.17 -1.75
CA VAL A 379 13.85 27.24 -2.28
C VAL A 379 15.07 27.30 -1.37
N CYS A 380 16.27 27.13 -1.94
CA CYS A 380 17.53 27.38 -1.23
C CYS A 380 17.58 28.80 -0.65
#